data_AF-A0A066ZNR9-F1
#
_entry.id   AF-A0A066ZNR9-F1
#
_cell.length_a   1.000
_cell.length_b   1.000
_cell.length_c   1.000
_cell.angle_alpha   90.00
_cell.angle_beta   90.00
_cell.angle_gamma   90.00
#
_symmetry.space_group_name_H-M   'P 1'
#
loop_
_entity.id
_entity.type
_entity.pdbx_description
1 polymer ?
#
loop_
_entity_poly.entity_id
_entity_poly.type
_entity_poly.pdbx_seq_one_letter_code
_entity_poly.pdbx_strand_id
1 'polypeptide(L)'
;MFKAFSIIITILFLAFGIFLGVLNPGNVKFDLIFQQIDIPLSILLAITFSIGMLLSGTYFTFILLSKQWQLRKVNKQKAKLSGEIVQLQKQIAGYENSKVIEAKNEIATL
;
A
#
# COMPACT_ATOMS: atom_id res chain seq x y z
N MET A 1 -5.18 16.38 -1.97
CA MET A 1 -5.83 17.11 -0.85
C MET A 1 -5.68 16.37 0.48
N PHE A 2 -6.01 15.07 0.59
CA PHE A 2 -5.86 14.29 1.83
C PHE A 2 -4.43 14.25 2.43
N LYS A 3 -3.37 14.25 1.61
CA LYS A 3 -1.98 14.23 2.11
C LYS A 3 -1.61 15.50 2.89
N ALA A 4 -1.97 16.68 2.37
CA ALA A 4 -1.73 17.95 3.04
C ALA A 4 -2.54 18.07 4.33
N PHE A 5 -3.81 17.64 4.30
CA PHE A 5 -4.66 17.57 5.49
C PHE A 5 -4.08 16.65 6.57
N SER A 6 -3.59 15.48 6.19
CA SER A 6 -2.91 14.55 7.10
C SER A 6 -1.65 15.16 7.71
N ILE A 7 -0.82 15.86 6.92
CA ILE A 7 0.38 16.53 7.44
C ILE A 7 0.02 17.62 8.44
N ILE A 8 -1.00 18.43 8.14
CA ILE A 8 -1.48 19.48 9.05
C ILE A 8 -1.95 18.87 10.37
N ILE A 9 -2.75 17.79 10.33
CA ILE A 9 -3.20 17.10 11.53
C ILE A 9 -2.03 16.53 12.33
N THR A 10 -1.04 15.93 11.67
CA THR A 10 0.14 15.38 12.35
C THR A 10 0.93 16.48 13.06
N ILE A 11 1.14 17.61 12.39
CA ILE A 11 1.82 18.78 12.98
C ILE A 11 1.03 19.30 14.17
N LEU A 12 -0.31 19.41 14.05
CA LEU A 12 -1.18 19.85 15.13
C LEU A 12 -1.07 18.93 16.35
N PHE A 13 -1.16 17.62 16.15
CA PHE A 13 -1.04 16.62 17.23
C PHE A 13 0.34 16.63 17.88
N LEU A 14 1.40 16.79 17.10
CA LEU A 14 2.76 16.88 17.62
C LEU A 14 2.95 18.16 18.44
N ALA A 15 2.46 19.29 17.94
CA ALA A 15 2.46 20.56 18.66
C ALA A 15 1.65 20.46 19.97
N PHE A 16 0.50 19.80 19.94
CA PHE A 16 -0.31 19.55 21.14
C PHE A 16 0.45 18.71 22.17
N GLY A 17 1.15 17.67 21.72
CA GLY A 17 1.91 16.82 22.62
C GLY A 17 3.10 17.54 23.26
N ILE A 18 3.82 18.35 22.47
CA ILE A 18 4.89 19.21 22.97
C ILE A 18 4.33 20.23 23.95
N PHE A 19 3.23 20.89 23.60
CA PHE A 19 2.56 21.89 24.43
C PHE A 19 2.18 21.29 25.79
N LEU A 20 1.49 20.15 25.80
CA LEU A 20 1.09 19.46 27.03
C LEU A 20 2.29 18.96 27.84
N GLY A 21 3.32 18.42 27.19
CA GLY A 21 4.48 17.88 27.88
C GLY A 21 5.42 18.93 28.46
N VAL A 22 5.64 20.04 27.75
CA VAL A 22 6.60 21.09 28.17
C VAL A 22 5.96 22.09 29.13
N LEU A 23 4.70 22.49 28.90
CA LEU A 23 4.04 23.49 29.75
C LEU A 23 3.48 22.90 31.04
N ASN A 24 3.42 21.57 31.15
CA ASN A 24 3.09 20.90 32.39
C ASN A 24 4.24 19.98 32.82
N PRO A 25 5.31 20.54 33.41
CA PRO A 25 6.42 19.77 33.95
C PRO A 25 6.04 19.02 35.24
N GLY A 26 4.78 19.10 35.68
CA GLY A 26 4.28 18.42 36.85
C GLY A 26 4.34 16.90 36.69
N ASN A 27 4.63 16.23 37.79
CA ASN A 27 4.46 14.78 37.87
C ASN A 27 2.97 14.47 37.92
N VAL A 28 2.58 13.44 37.18
CA VAL A 28 1.24 12.88 37.23
C VAL A 28 1.30 11.50 37.86
N LYS A 29 0.32 11.22 38.73
CA LYS A 29 0.07 9.89 39.25
C LYS A 29 -0.57 9.06 38.14
N PHE A 30 0.13 8.02 37.73
CA PHE A 30 -0.33 7.10 36.71
C PHE A 30 -0.57 5.72 37.34
N ASP A 31 -1.83 5.30 37.32
CA ASP A 31 -2.25 4.00 37.83
C ASP A 31 -1.98 2.92 36.78
N LEU A 32 -0.96 2.10 37.02
CA LEU A 32 -0.76 0.85 36.31
C LEU A 32 -1.63 -0.24 36.93
N ILE A 33 -1.79 -1.35 36.20
CA ILE A 33 -2.64 -2.49 36.59
C ILE A 33 -2.30 -3.02 38.00
N PHE A 34 -1.04 -2.92 38.43
CA PHE A 34 -0.56 -3.46 39.70
C PHE A 34 0.05 -2.42 40.65
N GLN A 35 0.23 -1.16 40.22
CA GLN A 35 0.98 -0.16 40.98
C GLN A 35 0.69 1.25 40.47
N GLN A 36 0.71 2.25 41.37
CA GLN A 36 0.70 3.67 40.99
C GLN A 36 2.13 4.20 40.90
N ILE A 37 2.47 4.90 39.81
CA ILE A 37 3.77 5.56 39.64
C ILE A 37 3.61 7.07 39.50
N ASP A 38 4.57 7.82 40.02
CA ASP A 38 4.68 9.26 39.77
C ASP A 38 5.67 9.47 38.61
N ILE A 39 5.17 9.93 37.47
CA ILE A 39 5.97 10.15 36.26
C ILE A 39 5.72 11.54 35.68
N PRO A 40 6.73 12.24 35.14
CA PRO A 40 6.51 13.48 34.41
C PRO A 40 5.57 13.26 33.23
N LEU A 41 4.60 14.18 33.05
CA LEU A 41 3.61 14.08 31.98
C LEU A 41 4.27 13.98 30.60
N SER A 42 5.37 14.70 30.39
CA SER A 42 6.17 14.66 29.15
C SER A 42 6.64 13.25 28.77
N ILE A 43 7.13 12.48 29.76
CA ILE A 43 7.64 11.12 29.53
C ILE A 43 6.48 10.18 29.21
N LEU A 44 5.37 10.28 29.96
CA LEU A 44 4.18 9.47 29.71
C LEU A 44 3.66 9.71 28.29
N LEU A 45 3.56 10.98 27.89
CA LEU A 45 3.07 11.36 26.58
C LEU A 45 4.00 10.88 25.45
N ALA A 46 5.33 11.00 25.65
CA ALA A 46 6.33 10.53 24.70
C ALA A 46 6.22 9.00 24.49
N ILE A 47 6.05 8.23 25.57
CA ILE A 47 5.86 6.77 25.50
C ILE A 47 4.58 6.44 24.73
N THR A 48 3.45 7.05 25.10
CA THR A 48 2.16 6.80 24.44
C THR A 48 2.21 7.14 22.95
N PHE A 49 2.77 8.27 22.58
CA PHE A 49 2.93 8.65 21.16
C PHE A 49 3.85 7.70 20.41
N SER A 50 4.96 7.31 21.01
CA SER A 50 5.93 6.39 20.40
C SER A 50 5.29 5.02 20.14
N ILE A 51 4.54 4.50 21.11
CA ILE A 51 3.81 3.24 20.97
C ILE A 51 2.74 3.36 19.87
N GLY A 52 1.95 4.44 19.87
CA GLY A 52 0.95 4.68 18.84
C GLY A 52 1.54 4.78 17.44
N MET A 53 2.66 5.49 17.28
CA MET A 53 3.40 5.58 16.01
C MET A 53 3.95 4.24 15.56
N LEU A 54 4.53 3.44 16.47
CA LEU A 54 5.04 2.10 16.15
C LEU A 54 3.93 1.15 15.73
N LEU A 55 2.80 1.13 16.46
CA LEU A 55 1.64 0.31 16.13
C LEU A 55 1.04 0.70 14.77
N SER A 56 0.86 2.00 14.54
CA SER A 56 0.34 2.51 13.28
C SER A 56 1.29 2.20 12.12
N GLY A 57 2.58 2.50 12.29
CA GLY A 57 3.61 2.27 11.28
C GLY A 57 3.73 0.79 10.89
N THR A 58 3.72 -0.11 11.86
CA THR A 58 3.75 -1.56 11.61
C THR A 58 2.48 -2.03 10.90
N TYR A 59 1.31 -1.58 11.33
CA TYR A 59 0.03 -1.90 10.70
C TYR A 59 -0.03 -1.45 9.24
N PHE A 60 0.30 -0.19 8.96
CA PHE A 60 0.31 0.34 7.59
C PHE A 60 1.36 -0.33 6.71
N THR A 61 2.53 -0.65 7.26
CA THR A 61 3.58 -1.37 6.52
C THR A 61 3.09 -2.75 6.09
N PHE A 62 2.41 -3.48 6.98
CA PHE A 62 1.87 -4.79 6.67
C PHE A 62 0.80 -4.74 5.57
N ILE A 63 -0.12 -3.77 5.65
CA ILE A 63 -1.13 -3.54 4.61
C ILE A 63 -0.47 -3.21 3.28
N LEU A 64 0.48 -2.27 3.27
CA LEU A 64 1.16 -1.84 2.07
C LEU A 64 1.89 -3.00 1.41
N LEU A 65 2.59 -3.82 2.20
CA LEU A 65 3.28 -5.00 1.72
C LEU A 65 2.27 -5.97 1.09
N SER A 66 1.20 -6.33 1.78
CA SER A 66 0.15 -7.20 1.23
C SER A 66 -0.40 -6.68 -0.10
N LYS A 67 -0.66 -5.38 -0.21
CA LYS A 67 -1.14 -4.75 -1.46
C LYS A 67 -0.11 -4.80 -2.58
N GLN A 68 1.17 -4.55 -2.28
CA GLN A 68 2.25 -4.67 -3.26
C GLN A 68 2.39 -6.10 -3.79
N TRP A 69 2.23 -7.10 -2.92
CA TRP A 69 2.23 -8.50 -3.31
C TRP A 69 1.04 -8.85 -4.22
N GLN A 70 -0.16 -8.37 -3.89
CA GLN A 70 -1.34 -8.52 -4.74
C GLN A 70 -1.15 -7.86 -6.11
N LEU A 71 -0.61 -6.65 -6.15
CA LEU A 71 -0.29 -5.94 -7.40
C LEU A 71 0.70 -6.71 -8.27
N ARG A 72 1.77 -7.24 -7.68
CA ARG A 72 2.74 -8.09 -8.40
C ARG A 72 2.08 -9.33 -8.99
N LYS A 73 1.20 -9.99 -8.24
CA LYS A 73 0.47 -11.17 -8.73
C LYS A 73 -0.44 -10.83 -9.91
N VAL A 74 -1.22 -9.75 -9.79
CA VAL A 74 -2.13 -9.29 -10.85
C VAL A 74 -1.35 -8.86 -12.09
N ASN A 75 -0.24 -8.13 -11.94
CA ASN A 75 0.59 -7.72 -13.07
C ASN A 75 1.20 -8.91 -13.81
N LYS A 76 1.64 -9.94 -13.09
CA LYS A 76 2.11 -11.20 -13.70
C LYS A 76 1.00 -11.89 -14.51
N GLN A 77 -0.23 -11.89 -14.01
CA GLN A 77 -1.37 -12.46 -14.74
C GLN A 77 -1.68 -11.65 -15.99
N LYS A 78 -1.75 -10.31 -15.89
CA LYS A 78 -1.96 -9.44 -17.05
C LYS A 78 -0.91 -9.67 -18.14
N ALA A 79 0.36 -9.78 -17.78
CA ALA A 79 1.43 -10.05 -18.74
C ALA A 79 1.24 -11.39 -19.48
N LYS A 80 0.78 -12.43 -18.79
CA LYS A 80 0.45 -13.72 -19.43
C LYS A 80 -0.72 -13.60 -20.41
N LEU A 81 -1.84 -13.01 -19.98
CA LEU A 81 -3.00 -12.82 -20.85
C LEU A 81 -2.66 -11.97 -22.08
N SER A 82 -1.88 -10.89 -21.91
CA SER A 82 -1.39 -10.09 -23.03
C SER A 82 -0.56 -10.92 -24.02
N GLY A 83 0.29 -11.83 -23.53
CA GLY A 83 1.06 -12.74 -24.38
C GLY A 83 0.19 -13.74 -25.15
N GLU A 84 -0.82 -14.31 -24.49
CA GLU A 84 -1.78 -15.22 -25.13
C GLU A 84 -2.58 -14.51 -26.22
N ILE A 85 -3.03 -13.28 -25.99
CA ILE A 85 -3.72 -12.47 -27.01
C ILE A 85 -2.84 -12.27 -28.24
N VAL A 86 -1.56 -11.96 -28.08
CA VAL A 86 -0.63 -11.79 -29.20
C VAL A 86 -0.43 -13.11 -29.96
N GLN A 87 -0.32 -14.24 -29.26
CA GLN A 87 -0.20 -15.55 -29.90
C GLN A 87 -1.46 -15.92 -30.69
N LEU A 88 -2.64 -15.71 -30.11
CA LEU A 88 -3.92 -15.96 -30.78
C LEU A 88 -4.08 -15.10 -32.03
N GLN A 89 -3.74 -13.81 -31.96
CA GLN A 89 -3.75 -12.93 -33.14
C GLN A 89 -2.80 -13.42 -34.24
N LYS A 90 -1.61 -13.90 -33.87
CA LYS A 90 -0.65 -14.48 -34.83
C LYS A 90 -1.19 -15.76 -35.47
N GLN A 91 -1.85 -16.62 -34.70
CA GLN A 91 -2.49 -17.84 -35.23
C GLN A 91 -3.63 -17.52 -36.19
N ILE A 92 -4.48 -16.55 -35.86
CA ILE A 92 -5.57 -16.10 -36.74
C ILE A 92 -5.00 -15.57 -38.06
N ALA A 93 -3.98 -14.69 -38.00
CA ALA A 93 -3.34 -14.18 -39.21
C ALA A 93 -2.68 -15.29 -40.04
N GLY A 94 -2.07 -16.29 -39.40
CA GLY A 94 -1.52 -17.45 -40.10
C GLY A 94 -2.59 -18.29 -40.79
N TYR A 95 -3.72 -18.52 -40.13
CA TYR A 95 -4.87 -19.22 -40.69
C TYR A 95 -5.47 -18.49 -41.90
N GLU A 96 -5.66 -17.16 -41.80
CA GLU A 96 -6.15 -16.36 -42.92
C GLU A 96 -5.22 -16.42 -44.14
N ASN A 97 -3.90 -16.30 -43.94
CA ASN A 97 -2.93 -16.42 -45.02
C ASN A 97 -2.95 -17.81 -45.68
N SER A 98 -3.03 -18.87 -44.89
CA SER A 98 -3.14 -20.24 -45.42
C SER A 98 -4.38 -20.40 -46.30
N LYS A 99 -5.52 -19.87 -45.85
CA LYS A 99 -6.79 -19.95 -46.58
C LYS A 99 -6.76 -19.17 -47.90
N VAL A 100 -6.09 -18.02 -47.92
CA VAL A 100 -5.88 -17.22 -49.14
C VAL A 100 -4.99 -17.96 -50.14
N ILE A 101 -3.94 -18.64 -49.68
CA ILE A 101 -3.04 -19.43 -50.55
C ILE A 101 -3.81 -20.61 -51.15
N GLU A 102 -4.61 -21.32 -50.34
CA GLU A 102 -5.43 -22.45 -50.78
C GLU A 102 -6.43 -22.02 -51.87
N ALA A 103 -7.17 -20.94 -51.65
CA ALA A 103 -8.09 -20.38 -52.63
C ALA A 103 -7.38 -19.95 -53.95
N LYS A 104 -6.17 -19.40 -53.85
CA LYS A 104 -5.39 -19.00 -55.04
C LYS A 104 -4.91 -20.21 -55.84
N ASN A 105 -4.55 -21.30 -55.17
CA ASN A 105 -4.14 -22.53 -55.82
C ASN A 105 -5.30 -23.23 -56.53
N GLU A 106 -6.50 -23.25 -55.92
CA GLU A 106 -7.71 -23.80 -56.57
C GLU A 106 -8.06 -23.07 -57.86
N ILE A 107 -7.95 -21.73 -57.87
CA ILE A 107 -8.19 -20.91 -59.07
C ILE A 107 -7.13 -21.16 -60.15
N ALA A 108 -5.88 -21.44 -59.77
CA ALA A 108 -4.80 -21.70 -60.72
C ALA A 108 -4.85 -23.10 -61.34
N THR A 109 -5.65 -24.02 -60.78
CA THR A 109 -5.86 -25.39 -61.29
C THR A 109 -7.10 -25.54 -62.17
N LEU A 110 -7.88 -24.47 -62.36
CA LEU A 110 -9.01 -24.37 -63.31
C LEU A 110 -8.55 -23.75 -64.63
#